data_AF-A0A1B8HNZ2-F1
#
_entry.id   AF-A0A1B8HNZ2-F1
#
_cell.length_a   1.000
_cell.length_b   1.000
_cell.length_c   1.000
_cell.angle_alpha   90.00
_cell.angle_beta   90.00
_cell.angle_gamma   90.00
#
_symmetry.space_group_name_H-M   'P 1'
#
loop_
_entity.id
_entity.type
_entity.pdbx_description
1 polymer ?
#
loop_
_entity_poly.entity_id
_entity_poly.type
_entity_poly.pdbx_seq_one_letter_code
_entity_poly.pdbx_strand_id
1 'polypeptide(L)'
;MKKTLAELKKQELNQVNTPEDAEKELAAANTALTKARARVTEKEKPLAAKQQELKNKQAELQDLSKELMVKNARDKKKREINLVINQLSTEVGLLEKALSDAMESRNKAEGKKKAAEDKVKEAKNKKRQGVKEKGHDYHPAPKTEEIKGLGDLKGTRKKTPKQGGGGKRDRWIGSKGRKIYEWDSQHGELEGYRASDGQHIGAFDPKTGNQLKPADPKRNIKEYL
;
A
#
# COMPACT_ATOMS: atom_id res chain seq x y z
N MET A 1 -27.28 9.13 12.57
CA MET A 1 -26.86 9.18 11.15
C MET A 1 -26.09 7.89 10.83
N LYS A 2 -26.56 7.09 9.86
CA LYS A 2 -25.90 5.85 9.44
C LYS A 2 -24.80 6.21 8.42
N LYS A 3 -23.55 5.82 8.71
CA LYS A 3 -22.42 5.99 7.78
C LYS A 3 -22.66 5.16 6.52
N THR A 4 -22.27 5.70 5.37
CA THR A 4 -22.40 5.00 4.07
C THR A 4 -21.37 3.88 3.96
N LEU A 5 -21.64 2.86 3.11
CA LEU A 5 -20.71 1.75 2.87
C LEU A 5 -19.34 2.22 2.34
N ALA A 6 -19.32 3.34 1.62
CA ALA A 6 -18.10 3.98 1.14
C ALA A 6 -17.31 4.68 2.26
N GLU A 7 -17.99 5.27 3.25
CA GLU A 7 -17.35 5.83 4.45
C GLU A 7 -16.84 4.75 5.38
N LEU A 8 -17.55 3.62 5.52
CA LEU A 8 -17.06 2.45 6.25
C LEU A 8 -15.82 1.88 5.56
N LYS A 9 -15.83 1.70 4.23
CA LYS A 9 -14.65 1.26 3.48
C LYS A 9 -13.48 2.26 3.54
N LYS A 10 -13.74 3.57 3.52
CA LYS A 10 -12.69 4.60 3.73
C LYS A 10 -12.17 4.60 5.17
N GLN A 11 -13.02 4.35 6.16
CA GLN A 11 -12.62 4.25 7.56
C GLN A 11 -11.84 2.94 7.83
N GLU A 12 -12.17 1.84 7.15
CA GLU A 12 -11.37 0.61 7.11
C GLU A 12 -10.04 0.81 6.37
N LEU A 13 -10.01 1.58 5.26
CA LEU A 13 -8.76 1.95 4.57
C LEU A 13 -7.86 2.89 5.39
N ASN A 14 -8.46 3.67 6.30
CA ASN A 14 -7.78 4.55 7.24
C ASN A 14 -7.47 3.89 8.59
N GLN A 15 -7.65 2.57 8.74
CA GLN A 15 -6.93 1.82 9.77
C GLN A 15 -5.45 1.77 9.36
N VAL A 16 -4.76 2.85 9.70
CA VAL A 16 -3.38 2.91 10.18
C VAL A 16 -2.48 1.78 9.63
N ASN A 17 -2.11 1.89 8.36
CA ASN A 17 -0.91 1.24 7.83
C ASN A 17 0.22 2.27 7.86
N THR A 18 0.67 2.66 9.05
CA THR A 18 1.95 3.39 9.11
C THR A 18 3.06 2.42 8.67
N PRO A 19 4.13 2.92 8.03
CA PRO A 19 5.28 2.07 7.73
C PRO A 19 5.83 1.34 8.96
N GLU A 20 5.67 1.95 10.15
CA GLU A 20 6.08 1.36 11.43
C GLU A 20 5.25 0.14 11.81
N ASP A 21 3.93 0.18 11.62
CA ASP A 21 3.04 -0.96 11.90
C ASP A 21 3.30 -2.12 10.92
N ALA A 22 3.53 -1.80 9.64
CA ALA A 22 3.91 -2.80 8.64
C ALA A 22 5.28 -3.45 8.96
N GLU A 23 6.23 -2.66 9.46
CA GLU A 23 7.53 -3.17 9.91
C GLU A 23 7.42 -4.04 11.17
N LYS A 24 6.54 -3.70 12.12
CA LYS A 24 6.21 -4.55 13.27
C LYS A 24 5.56 -5.88 12.83
N GLU A 25 4.63 -5.83 11.88
CA GLU A 25 4.01 -7.04 11.32
C GLU A 25 5.05 -7.95 10.65
N LEU A 26 5.99 -7.37 9.88
CA LEU A 26 7.10 -8.10 9.26
C LEU A 26 8.03 -8.73 10.31
N ALA A 27 8.36 -8.02 11.39
CA ALA A 27 9.18 -8.54 12.48
C ALA A 27 8.52 -9.73 13.19
N ALA A 28 7.20 -9.64 13.45
CA ALA A 28 6.43 -10.74 14.02
C ALA A 28 6.39 -11.96 13.08
N ALA A 29 6.19 -11.74 11.77
CA ALA A 29 6.19 -12.79 10.76
C ALA A 29 7.55 -13.50 10.65
N ASN A 30 8.66 -12.74 10.70
CA ASN A 30 10.02 -13.31 10.72
C ASN A 30 10.26 -14.17 11.97
N THR A 31 9.83 -13.69 13.14
CA THR A 31 9.93 -14.45 14.39
C THR A 31 9.15 -15.76 14.33
N ALA A 32 7.93 -15.72 13.78
CA ALA A 32 7.10 -16.90 13.58
C ALA A 32 7.75 -17.91 12.61
N LEU A 33 8.35 -17.42 11.51
CA LEU A 33 9.07 -18.26 10.57
C LEU A 33 10.28 -18.95 11.21
N THR A 34 11.06 -18.23 12.01
CA THR A 34 12.20 -18.80 12.73
C THR A 34 11.75 -19.92 13.68
N LYS A 35 10.66 -19.70 14.44
CA LYS A 35 10.09 -20.74 15.31
C LYS A 35 9.59 -21.95 14.52
N ALA A 36 8.97 -21.74 13.37
CA ALA A 36 8.50 -22.84 12.51
C ALA A 36 9.67 -23.66 11.95
N ARG A 37 10.75 -23.00 11.51
CA ARG A 37 11.98 -23.68 11.05
C ARG A 37 12.63 -24.49 12.16
N ALA A 38 12.71 -23.93 13.38
CA ALA A 38 13.24 -24.65 14.53
C ALA A 38 12.45 -25.94 14.84
N ARG A 39 11.10 -25.88 14.76
CA ARG A 39 10.25 -27.07 14.95
C ARG A 39 10.52 -28.15 13.90
N VAL A 40 10.73 -27.77 12.64
CA VAL A 40 11.09 -28.73 11.58
C VAL A 40 12.42 -29.42 11.94
N THR A 41 13.46 -28.64 12.28
CA THR A 41 14.77 -29.21 12.65
C THR A 41 14.70 -30.09 13.90
N GLU A 42 13.85 -29.76 14.87
CA GLU A 42 13.63 -30.56 16.08
C GLU A 42 13.03 -31.94 15.77
N LYS A 43 12.22 -32.06 14.71
CA LYS A 43 11.59 -33.33 14.31
C LYS A 43 12.43 -34.13 13.31
N GLU A 44 13.26 -33.49 12.49
CA GLU A 44 14.14 -34.18 11.53
C GLU A 44 15.18 -35.07 12.23
N LYS A 45 15.83 -34.57 13.28
CA LYS A 45 16.88 -35.30 14.01
C LYS A 45 16.40 -36.63 14.64
N PRO A 46 15.32 -36.68 15.44
CA PRO A 46 14.82 -37.93 16.00
C PRO A 46 14.28 -38.88 14.93
N LEU A 47 13.67 -38.36 13.86
CA LEU A 47 13.20 -39.19 12.74
C LEU A 47 14.37 -39.91 12.06
N ALA A 48 15.46 -39.21 11.74
CA ALA A 48 16.65 -39.81 11.15
C ALA A 48 17.27 -40.89 12.05
N ALA A 49 17.34 -40.63 13.36
CA ALA A 49 17.84 -41.61 14.33
C ALA A 49 16.97 -42.88 14.37
N LYS A 50 15.65 -42.71 14.39
CA LYS A 50 14.68 -43.83 14.43
C LYS A 50 14.64 -44.63 13.13
N GLN A 51 14.74 -43.96 11.98
CA GLN A 51 14.86 -44.63 10.68
C GLN A 51 16.15 -45.48 10.60
N GLN A 52 17.26 -44.96 11.14
CA GLN A 52 18.51 -45.72 11.20
C GLN A 52 18.39 -46.93 12.16
N GLU A 53 17.76 -46.74 13.32
CA GLU A 53 17.51 -47.83 14.28
C GLU A 53 16.65 -48.95 13.65
N LEU A 54 15.57 -48.57 12.96
CA LEU A 54 14.72 -49.50 12.22
C LEU A 54 15.51 -50.27 11.16
N LYS A 55 16.34 -49.58 10.38
CA LYS A 55 17.20 -50.19 9.36
C LYS A 55 18.20 -51.18 9.97
N ASN A 56 18.80 -50.82 11.11
CA ASN A 56 19.72 -51.70 11.83
C ASN A 56 18.99 -52.97 12.32
N LYS A 57 17.76 -52.84 12.83
CA LYS A 57 16.94 -53.99 13.27
C LYS A 57 16.49 -54.89 12.12
N GLN A 58 16.18 -54.30 10.97
CA GLN A 58 15.89 -55.05 9.75
C GLN A 58 17.12 -55.83 9.27
N ALA A 59 18.32 -55.24 9.34
CA ALA A 59 19.58 -55.94 9.03
C ALA A 59 19.83 -57.10 10.02
N GLU A 60 19.63 -56.87 11.33
CA GLU A 60 19.75 -57.92 12.35
C GLU A 60 18.85 -59.13 12.05
N LEU A 61 17.61 -58.88 11.60
CA LEU A 61 16.68 -59.95 11.20
C LEU A 61 17.16 -60.74 9.96
N GLN A 62 17.77 -60.04 8.99
CA GLN A 62 18.32 -60.65 7.79
C GLN A 62 19.52 -61.53 8.12
N ASP A 63 20.41 -61.07 9.00
CA ASP A 63 21.59 -61.82 9.40
C ASP A 63 21.23 -63.03 10.27
N LEU A 64 20.27 -62.88 11.19
CA LEU A 64 19.71 -63.99 11.97
C LEU A 64 19.13 -65.10 11.09
N SER A 65 18.62 -64.75 9.90
CA SER A 65 18.08 -65.72 8.94
C SER A 65 19.17 -66.55 8.25
N LYS A 66 20.41 -66.05 8.18
CA LYS A 66 21.56 -66.72 7.57
C LYS A 66 22.36 -67.56 8.58
N GLU A 67 22.23 -67.25 9.87
CA GLU A 67 23.01 -67.87 10.94
C GLU A 67 22.57 -69.34 11.22
N LEU A 68 23.55 -70.23 11.39
CA LEU A 68 23.37 -71.63 11.74
C LEU A 68 23.09 -71.76 13.24
N MET A 69 21.82 -71.95 13.60
CA MET A 69 21.35 -72.05 14.99
C MET A 69 20.10 -72.93 15.10
N VAL A 70 19.78 -73.38 16.32
CA VAL A 70 18.62 -74.24 16.61
C VAL A 70 17.32 -73.54 16.19
N LYS A 71 16.48 -74.20 15.38
CA LYS A 71 15.25 -73.62 14.79
C LYS A 71 14.38 -72.89 15.81
N ASN A 72 14.04 -73.52 16.94
CA ASN A 72 13.19 -72.93 17.97
C ASN A 72 13.78 -71.65 18.58
N ALA A 73 15.10 -71.60 18.79
CA ALA A 73 15.79 -70.42 19.30
C ALA A 73 15.81 -69.28 18.27
N ARG A 74 16.06 -69.62 16.99
CA ARG A 74 15.99 -68.69 15.86
C ARG A 74 14.59 -68.07 15.75
N ASP A 75 13.55 -68.90 15.79
CA ASP A 75 12.16 -68.44 15.63
C ASP A 75 11.72 -67.55 16.78
N LYS A 76 12.14 -67.86 18.02
CA LYS A 76 11.91 -66.97 19.18
C LYS A 76 12.55 -65.59 18.96
N LYS A 77 13.83 -65.56 18.59
CA LYS A 77 14.57 -64.30 18.36
C LYS A 77 14.03 -63.51 17.16
N LYS A 78 13.56 -64.19 16.10
CA LYS A 78 12.84 -63.55 14.98
C LYS A 78 11.56 -62.86 15.43
N ARG A 79 10.76 -63.50 16.30
CA ARG A 79 9.52 -62.90 16.83
C ARG A 79 9.83 -61.65 17.66
N GLU A 80 10.85 -61.71 18.50
CA GLU A 80 11.29 -60.57 19.33
C GLU A 80 11.76 -59.40 18.45
N ILE A 81 12.61 -59.65 17.45
CA ILE A 81 13.08 -58.60 16.53
C ILE A 81 11.93 -58.03 15.70
N ASN A 82 11.01 -58.86 15.21
CA ASN A 82 9.83 -58.40 14.46
C ASN A 82 8.91 -57.50 15.30
N LEU A 83 8.75 -57.80 16.60
CA LEU A 83 7.99 -56.94 17.51
C LEU A 83 8.62 -55.54 17.60
N VAL A 84 9.95 -55.48 17.77
CA VAL A 84 10.69 -54.21 17.82
C VAL A 84 10.61 -53.46 16.48
N ILE A 85 10.72 -54.16 15.34
CA ILE A 85 10.57 -53.57 14.00
C ILE A 85 9.19 -52.94 13.84
N ASN A 86 8.12 -53.64 14.25
CA ASN A 86 6.76 -53.11 14.16
C ASN A 86 6.59 -51.86 15.03
N GLN A 87 7.11 -51.87 16.26
CA GLN A 87 7.09 -50.70 17.14
C GLN A 87 7.84 -49.52 16.52
N LEU A 88 9.08 -49.72 16.08
CA LEU A 88 9.88 -48.68 15.43
C LEU A 88 9.21 -48.15 14.15
N SER A 89 8.58 -49.02 13.36
CA SER A 89 7.85 -48.60 12.16
C SER A 89 6.66 -47.70 12.50
N THR A 90 5.93 -47.97 13.60
CA THR A 90 4.85 -47.09 14.05
C THR A 90 5.38 -45.74 14.55
N GLU A 91 6.49 -45.73 15.30
CA GLU A 91 7.13 -44.50 15.78
C GLU A 91 7.64 -43.63 14.61
N VAL A 92 8.29 -44.24 13.62
CA VAL A 92 8.75 -43.55 12.40
C VAL A 92 7.57 -42.92 11.67
N GLY A 93 6.47 -43.66 11.47
CA GLY A 93 5.28 -43.12 10.81
C GLY A 93 4.65 -41.93 11.55
N LEU A 94 4.62 -41.96 12.89
CA LEU A 94 4.15 -40.83 13.70
C LEU A 94 5.06 -39.59 13.56
N LEU A 95 6.38 -39.80 13.54
CA LEU A 95 7.35 -38.72 13.36
C LEU A 95 7.32 -38.13 11.95
N GLU A 96 7.14 -38.95 10.92
CA GLU A 96 6.98 -38.50 9.53
C GLU A 96 5.73 -37.61 9.38
N LYS A 97 4.61 -38.02 9.98
CA LYS A 97 3.40 -37.20 10.02
C LYS A 97 3.64 -35.88 10.73
N ALA A 98 4.25 -35.91 11.92
CA ALA A 98 4.55 -34.69 12.68
C ALA A 98 5.50 -33.74 11.94
N LEU A 99 6.47 -34.28 11.19
CA LEU A 99 7.35 -33.50 10.34
C LEU A 99 6.60 -32.85 9.17
N SER A 100 5.67 -33.58 8.54
CA SER A 100 4.81 -33.04 7.48
C SER A 100 3.97 -31.86 7.98
N ASP A 101 3.32 -32.00 9.13
CA ASP A 101 2.52 -30.93 9.76
C ASP A 101 3.38 -29.69 10.10
N ALA A 102 4.63 -29.92 10.55
CA ALA A 102 5.60 -28.87 10.82
C ALA A 102 6.05 -28.14 9.54
N MET A 103 6.29 -28.88 8.45
CA MET A 103 6.63 -28.31 7.14
C MET A 103 5.49 -27.48 6.56
N GLU A 104 4.24 -27.93 6.67
CA GLU A 104 3.07 -27.15 6.22
C GLU A 104 2.96 -25.84 7.00
N SER A 105 3.18 -25.90 8.32
CA SER A 105 3.20 -24.72 9.20
C SER A 105 4.30 -23.72 8.80
N ARG A 106 5.49 -24.22 8.45
CA ARG A 106 6.59 -23.41 7.92
C ARG A 106 6.20 -22.74 6.60
N ASN A 107 5.63 -23.47 5.65
CA ASN A 107 5.21 -22.91 4.35
C ASN A 107 4.16 -21.80 4.52
N LYS A 108 3.20 -21.98 5.44
CA LYS A 108 2.23 -20.93 5.81
C LYS A 108 2.93 -19.69 6.40
N ALA A 109 3.94 -19.88 7.25
CA ALA A 109 4.72 -18.78 7.81
C ALA A 109 5.55 -18.03 6.75
N GLU A 110 6.12 -18.74 5.78
CA GLU A 110 6.83 -18.12 4.64
C GLU A 110 5.89 -17.28 3.77
N GLY A 111 4.69 -17.78 3.49
CA GLY A 111 3.65 -17.01 2.80
C GLY A 111 3.28 -15.72 3.54
N LYS A 112 3.08 -15.80 4.86
CA LYS A 112 2.79 -14.61 5.70
C LYS A 112 3.93 -13.61 5.70
N LYS A 113 5.19 -14.08 5.77
CA LYS A 113 6.36 -13.20 5.68
C LYS A 113 6.37 -12.46 4.34
N LYS A 114 6.18 -13.16 3.22
CA LYS A 114 6.16 -12.55 1.88
C LYS A 114 5.06 -11.49 1.76
N ALA A 115 3.86 -11.78 2.25
CA ALA A 115 2.76 -10.82 2.29
C ALA A 115 3.10 -9.57 3.13
N ALA A 116 3.74 -9.74 4.29
CA ALA A 116 4.19 -8.63 5.12
C ALA A 116 5.28 -7.79 4.44
N GLU A 117 6.24 -8.42 3.75
CA GLU A 117 7.25 -7.70 2.95
C GLU A 117 6.63 -6.85 1.85
N ASP A 118 5.63 -7.39 1.15
CA ASP A 118 4.93 -6.67 0.08
C ASP A 118 4.10 -5.51 0.64
N LYS A 119 3.44 -5.67 1.79
CA LYS A 119 2.81 -4.56 2.52
C LYS A 119 3.80 -3.45 2.91
N VAL A 120 4.99 -3.81 3.39
CA VAL A 120 6.04 -2.83 3.72
C VAL A 120 6.49 -2.06 2.47
N LYS A 121 6.68 -2.75 1.34
CA LYS A 121 7.02 -2.10 0.06
C LYS A 121 5.91 -1.14 -0.38
N GLU A 122 4.65 -1.56 -0.30
CA GLU A 122 3.50 -0.73 -0.65
C GLU A 122 3.38 0.51 0.25
N ALA A 123 3.54 0.35 1.57
CA ALA A 123 3.52 1.45 2.54
C ALA A 123 4.66 2.45 2.29
N LYS A 124 5.87 1.97 1.97
CA LYS A 124 7.02 2.81 1.61
C LYS A 124 6.81 3.56 0.30
N ASN A 125 6.17 2.94 -0.69
CA ASN A 125 5.87 3.58 -1.97
C ASN A 125 4.77 4.66 -1.84
N LYS A 126 3.71 4.41 -1.05
CA LYS A 126 2.67 5.40 -0.74
C LYS A 126 3.22 6.66 -0.04
N LYS A 127 4.22 6.51 0.84
CA LYS A 127 4.89 7.64 1.51
C LYS A 127 5.73 8.51 0.56
N ARG A 128 5.99 8.06 -0.67
CA ARG A 128 6.75 8.78 -1.71
C ARG A 128 5.88 9.14 -2.92
N GLN A 129 4.70 9.71 -2.69
CA GLN A 129 4.24 10.76 -3.60
C GLN A 129 4.82 12.08 -3.08
N GLY A 130 6.12 12.30 -3.28
CA GLY A 130 6.61 13.67 -3.41
C GLY A 130 5.75 14.35 -4.48
N VAL A 131 5.52 15.66 -4.36
CA VAL A 131 4.69 16.44 -5.30
C VAL A 131 4.96 15.92 -6.70
N LYS A 132 4.01 15.15 -7.24
CA LYS A 132 4.06 14.78 -8.64
C LYS A 132 4.20 16.14 -9.32
N GLU A 133 5.19 16.32 -10.19
CA GLU A 133 5.10 17.34 -11.24
C GLU A 133 3.88 16.95 -12.10
N LYS A 134 2.68 17.02 -11.53
CA LYS A 134 1.48 17.28 -12.28
C LYS A 134 1.81 18.61 -12.88
N GLY A 135 2.19 18.62 -14.16
CA GLY A 135 2.04 19.80 -14.99
C GLY A 135 0.70 20.38 -14.60
N HIS A 136 0.73 21.51 -13.92
CA HIS A 136 -0.47 22.07 -13.37
C HIS A 136 -1.31 22.44 -14.58
N ASP A 137 -2.52 21.89 -14.70
CA ASP A 137 -3.50 22.21 -15.75
C ASP A 137 -3.99 23.68 -15.67
N TYR A 138 -3.20 24.55 -15.03
CA TYR A 138 -3.49 25.95 -14.80
C TYR A 138 -2.58 26.82 -15.64
N HIS A 139 -3.18 27.82 -16.26
CA HIS A 139 -2.44 28.86 -16.95
C HIS A 139 -1.78 29.81 -15.94
N PRO A 140 -0.46 30.09 -16.08
CA PRO A 140 0.21 31.05 -15.21
C PRO A 140 -0.37 32.45 -15.42
N ALA A 141 -0.52 33.21 -14.33
CA ALA A 141 -1.03 34.57 -14.42
C ALA A 141 -0.06 35.45 -15.21
N PRO A 142 -0.55 36.28 -16.15
CA PRO A 142 0.30 37.22 -16.87
C PRO A 142 0.84 38.27 -15.90
N LYS A 143 2.02 38.81 -16.20
CA LYS A 143 2.52 39.98 -15.50
C LYS A 143 1.67 41.20 -15.87
N THR A 144 1.59 42.19 -14.98
CA THR A 144 0.77 43.40 -15.21
C THR A 144 1.16 44.09 -16.52
N GLU A 145 2.45 44.11 -16.84
CA GLU A 145 3.00 44.76 -18.03
C GLU A 145 2.66 44.01 -19.32
N GLU A 146 2.35 42.72 -19.24
CA GLU A 146 1.98 41.86 -20.37
C GLU A 146 0.50 42.02 -20.75
N ILE A 147 -0.33 42.55 -19.85
CA ILE A 147 -1.75 42.77 -20.11
C ILE A 147 -1.92 44.01 -20.99
N LYS A 148 -2.48 43.84 -22.19
CA LYS A 148 -2.72 44.92 -23.17
C LYS A 148 -4.20 45.11 -23.47
N GLY A 149 -4.53 46.22 -24.13
CA GLY A 149 -5.88 46.51 -24.63
C GLY A 149 -6.94 46.88 -23.57
N LEU A 150 -6.63 46.82 -22.28
CA LEU A 150 -7.55 47.17 -21.18
C LEU A 150 -7.23 48.50 -20.49
N GLY A 151 -6.35 49.31 -21.10
CA GLY A 151 -5.81 50.55 -20.54
C GLY A 151 -4.82 50.30 -19.41
N ASP A 152 -4.53 51.34 -18.61
CA ASP A 152 -3.61 51.22 -17.48
C ASP A 152 -4.21 50.36 -16.36
N LEU A 153 -3.55 49.24 -16.08
CA LEU A 153 -3.91 48.33 -15.00
C LEU A 153 -2.93 48.44 -13.84
N LYS A 154 -3.44 48.37 -12.61
CA LYS A 154 -2.64 48.30 -11.39
C LYS A 154 -3.00 47.05 -10.61
N GLY A 155 -1.99 46.24 -10.26
CA GLY A 155 -2.18 45.11 -9.36
C GLY A 155 -2.69 45.59 -8.00
N THR A 156 -3.65 44.85 -7.42
CA THR A 156 -4.25 45.18 -6.12
C THR A 156 -4.33 43.94 -5.22
N ARG A 157 -4.80 44.13 -3.99
CA ARG A 157 -4.98 43.06 -3.02
C ARG A 157 -5.94 42.00 -3.56
N LYS A 158 -5.46 40.74 -3.59
CA LYS A 158 -6.25 39.56 -3.93
C LYS A 158 -7.32 39.33 -2.87
N LYS A 159 -8.60 39.25 -3.26
CA LYS A 159 -9.72 39.04 -2.32
C LYS A 159 -10.50 37.76 -2.62
N THR A 160 -10.82 37.47 -3.87
CA THR A 160 -11.58 36.28 -4.28
C THR A 160 -10.77 34.98 -4.10
N PRO A 161 -11.28 33.96 -3.39
CA PRO A 161 -10.63 32.66 -3.28
C PRO A 161 -10.54 31.91 -4.62
N LYS A 162 -9.49 31.08 -4.81
CA LYS A 162 -9.40 30.14 -5.93
C LYS A 162 -10.26 28.89 -5.65
N GLN A 163 -10.94 28.40 -6.68
CA GLN A 163 -11.73 27.17 -6.59
C GLN A 163 -10.79 25.97 -6.48
N GLY A 164 -10.97 25.12 -5.46
CA GLY A 164 -10.07 24.00 -5.17
C GLY A 164 -8.94 24.29 -4.16
N GLY A 165 -8.93 25.48 -3.55
CA GLY A 165 -7.92 25.88 -2.56
C GLY A 165 -6.65 26.47 -3.21
N GLY A 166 -5.65 26.82 -2.40
CA GLY A 166 -4.37 27.33 -2.91
C GLY A 166 -4.28 28.86 -3.08
N GLY A 167 -5.06 29.62 -2.33
CA GLY A 167 -4.94 31.08 -2.24
C GLY A 167 -6.05 31.85 -2.95
N LYS A 168 -5.75 33.09 -3.34
CA LYS A 168 -6.71 34.05 -3.92
C LYS A 168 -6.33 34.39 -5.37
N ARG A 169 -7.32 34.78 -6.17
CA ARG A 169 -7.14 35.16 -7.58
C ARG A 169 -6.33 36.45 -7.68
N ASP A 170 -5.41 36.49 -8.65
CA ASP A 170 -4.70 37.72 -9.01
C ASP A 170 -5.71 38.76 -9.49
N ARG A 171 -5.52 40.00 -9.05
CA ARG A 171 -6.50 41.06 -9.23
C ARG A 171 -5.84 42.35 -9.68
N TRP A 172 -6.44 42.98 -10.68
CA TRP A 172 -6.07 44.29 -11.19
C TRP A 172 -7.25 45.24 -11.16
N ILE A 173 -6.96 46.53 -11.04
CA ILE A 173 -7.93 47.61 -11.18
C ILE A 173 -7.54 48.43 -12.40
N GLY A 174 -8.53 48.72 -13.24
CA GLY A 174 -8.37 49.50 -14.46
C GLY A 174 -9.42 50.59 -14.60
N SER A 175 -9.35 51.34 -15.71
CA SER A 175 -10.35 52.36 -16.05
C SER A 175 -10.57 53.40 -14.92
N LYS A 176 -9.48 53.88 -14.31
CA LYS A 176 -9.48 54.80 -13.16
C LYS A 176 -10.30 54.28 -11.96
N GLY A 177 -10.20 52.99 -11.63
CA GLY A 177 -10.89 52.42 -10.47
C GLY A 177 -12.27 51.84 -10.75
N ARG A 178 -12.79 51.96 -11.97
CA ARG A 178 -14.18 51.58 -12.30
C ARG A 178 -14.35 50.10 -12.69
N LYS A 179 -13.25 49.43 -13.04
CA LYS A 179 -13.25 48.02 -13.45
C LYS A 179 -12.22 47.24 -12.64
N ILE A 180 -12.59 46.02 -12.26
CA ILE A 180 -11.74 45.04 -11.62
C ILE A 180 -11.56 43.89 -12.61
N TYR A 181 -10.34 43.36 -12.71
CA TYR A 181 -10.05 42.17 -13.51
C TYR A 181 -9.40 41.11 -12.62
N GLU A 182 -9.85 39.87 -12.73
CA GLU A 182 -9.27 38.74 -12.01
C GLU A 182 -8.78 37.65 -12.96
N TRP A 183 -7.66 37.01 -12.62
CA TRP A 183 -7.14 35.90 -13.42
C TRP A 183 -7.96 34.63 -13.21
N ASP A 184 -8.49 34.07 -14.30
CA ASP A 184 -9.00 32.70 -14.34
C ASP A 184 -7.89 31.76 -14.82
N SER A 185 -7.21 31.12 -13.86
CA SER A 185 -6.13 30.18 -14.17
C SER A 185 -6.61 28.88 -14.81
N GLN A 186 -7.90 28.56 -14.79
CA GLN A 186 -8.42 27.36 -15.46
C GLN A 186 -8.55 27.57 -16.97
N HIS A 187 -8.93 28.78 -17.38
CA HIS A 187 -9.21 29.10 -18.78
C HIS A 187 -8.15 29.99 -19.44
N GLY A 188 -7.26 30.60 -18.65
CA GLY A 188 -6.22 31.49 -19.17
C GLY A 188 -6.74 32.85 -19.62
N GLU A 189 -7.79 33.37 -18.97
CA GLU A 189 -8.48 34.61 -19.34
C GLU A 189 -8.64 35.58 -18.15
N LEU A 190 -8.84 36.86 -18.46
CA LEU A 190 -9.15 37.90 -17.47
C LEU A 190 -10.66 38.06 -17.33
N GLU A 191 -11.17 37.74 -16.16
CA GLU A 191 -12.57 37.92 -15.78
C GLU A 191 -12.79 39.35 -15.29
N GLY A 192 -13.60 40.12 -16.01
CA GLY A 192 -13.88 41.52 -15.71
C GLY A 192 -15.12 41.71 -14.84
N TYR A 193 -15.04 42.64 -13.90
CA TYR A 193 -16.13 43.02 -13.01
C TYR A 193 -16.24 44.54 -12.90
N ARG A 194 -17.45 45.05 -12.68
CA ARG A 194 -17.69 46.45 -12.38
C ARG A 194 -17.36 46.71 -10.91
N ALA A 195 -16.58 47.76 -10.64
CA ALA A 195 -16.11 48.04 -9.29
C ALA A 195 -17.22 48.53 -8.32
N SER A 196 -18.33 49.06 -8.84
CA SER A 196 -19.41 49.61 -8.02
C SER A 196 -20.30 48.54 -7.37
N ASP A 197 -20.62 47.49 -8.11
CA ASP A 197 -21.58 46.45 -7.71
C ASP A 197 -20.98 45.03 -7.76
N GLY A 198 -19.76 44.88 -8.29
CA GLY A 198 -19.09 43.60 -8.45
C GLY A 198 -19.64 42.75 -9.59
N GLN A 199 -20.53 43.29 -10.44
CA GLN A 199 -21.17 42.51 -11.51
C GLN A 199 -20.17 42.11 -12.59
N HIS A 200 -20.24 40.85 -13.07
CA HIS A 200 -19.42 40.37 -14.17
C HIS A 200 -19.75 41.11 -15.48
N ILE A 201 -18.71 41.58 -16.19
CA ILE A 201 -18.82 42.36 -17.44
C ILE A 201 -18.24 41.63 -18.66
N GLY A 202 -17.70 40.42 -18.48
CA GLY A 202 -17.15 39.60 -19.55
C GLY A 202 -15.77 39.03 -19.22
N ALA A 203 -15.34 38.07 -20.04
CA ALA A 203 -13.96 37.57 -20.04
C ALA A 203 -13.17 38.24 -21.18
N PHE A 204 -11.90 38.52 -20.94
CA PHE A 204 -11.02 39.25 -21.85
C PHE A 204 -9.70 38.50 -22.05
N ASP A 205 -9.17 38.56 -23.27
CA ASP A 205 -7.83 38.04 -23.58
C ASP A 205 -6.76 38.98 -22.99
N PRO A 206 -5.82 38.49 -22.16
CA PRO A 206 -4.78 39.33 -21.58
C PRO A 206 -3.86 39.97 -22.61
N LYS A 207 -3.62 39.33 -23.77
CA LYS A 207 -2.67 39.82 -24.78
C LYS A 207 -3.25 40.91 -25.66
N THR A 208 -4.56 40.88 -25.91
CA THR A 208 -5.22 41.78 -26.86
C THR A 208 -6.21 42.74 -26.19
N GLY A 209 -6.74 42.37 -25.02
CA GLY A 209 -7.84 43.07 -24.36
C GLY A 209 -9.20 42.83 -25.00
N ASN A 210 -9.27 41.97 -26.03
CA ASN A 210 -10.51 41.65 -26.71
C ASN A 210 -11.43 40.85 -25.80
N GLN A 211 -12.73 41.14 -25.88
CA GLN A 211 -13.73 40.40 -25.13
C GLN A 211 -13.93 39.01 -25.74
N LEU A 212 -13.69 37.97 -24.94
CA LEU A 212 -13.87 36.56 -25.27
C LEU A 212 -15.29 36.08 -24.97
N LYS A 213 -15.84 36.53 -23.84
CA LYS A 213 -17.18 36.14 -23.38
C LYS A 213 -18.00 37.37 -22.96
N PRO A 214 -19.32 37.37 -23.21
CA PRO A 214 -20.19 38.45 -22.78
C PRO A 214 -20.34 38.49 -21.25
N ALA A 215 -20.95 39.56 -20.75
CA ALA A 215 -21.34 39.67 -19.35
C ALA A 215 -22.28 38.52 -18.94
N ASP A 216 -22.12 38.05 -17.70
CA ASP A 216 -22.96 36.99 -17.13
C ASP A 216 -23.65 37.55 -15.88
N PRO A 217 -24.98 37.75 -15.91
CA PRO A 217 -25.74 38.25 -14.77
C PRO A 217 -25.60 37.38 -13.51
N LYS A 218 -25.32 36.08 -13.65
CA LYS A 218 -25.21 35.13 -12.54
C LYS A 218 -23.85 35.21 -11.83
N ARG A 219 -22.87 35.88 -12.42
CA ARG A 219 -21.50 35.98 -11.87
C ARG A 219 -21.25 37.36 -11.28
N ASN A 220 -20.78 37.41 -10.04
CA ASN A 220 -20.38 38.65 -9.38
C ASN A 220 -19.31 38.39 -8.32
N ILE A 221 -18.64 39.46 -7.90
CA ILE A 221 -17.64 39.46 -6.80
C ILE A 221 -18.02 40.46 -5.70
N LYS A 222 -19.32 40.74 -5.52
CA LYS A 222 -19.78 41.78 -4.58
C LYS A 222 -19.28 41.55 -3.15
N GLU A 223 -19.24 40.29 -2.71
CA GLU A 223 -18.72 39.89 -1.40
C GLU A 223 -17.21 40.13 -1.23
N TYR A 224 -16.50 40.36 -2.34
CA TYR A 224 -15.04 40.48 -2.37
C TYR A 224 -14.57 41.81 -2.96
N LEU A 225 -15.41 42.86 -3.03
CA LEU A 225 -14.99 44.20 -3.47
C LEU A 225 -13.94 44.79 -2.53
#